data_AF-A0A7W5DEQ7-F1
#
_entry.id   AF-A0A7W5DEQ7-F1
#
_cell.length_a   1.000
_cell.length_b   1.000
_cell.length_c   1.000
_cell.angle_alpha   90.00
_cell.angle_beta   90.00
_cell.angle_gamma   90.00
#
_symmetry.space_group_name_H-M   'P 1'
#
loop_
_entity.id
_entity.type
_entity.pdbx_description
1 polymer ?
#
loop_
_entity_poly.entity_id
_entity_poly.type
_entity_poly.pdbx_seq_one_letter_code
_entity_poly.pdbx_strand_id
1 'polypeptide(L)'
;MNQTILAQENAAFKGSGGVSANNRSLGFRPAFRNNETGLIYASRFADGRLAPIHLIDGLPDEVVIARSASGRVILVKPSVQAGFTLDGDFYDREQAACKSRQDAARCRTSVS
;
A
#
# COMPACT_ATOMS: atom_id res chain seq x y z
N MET A 1 -5.04 -1.40 29.18
CA MET A 1 -4.19 -2.44 28.57
C MET A 1 -4.78 -2.81 27.22
N ASN A 2 -4.08 -2.50 26.12
CA ASN A 2 -4.14 -3.14 24.79
C ASN A 2 -3.59 -2.19 23.72
N GLN A 3 -2.28 -1.91 23.77
CA GLN A 3 -1.57 -1.13 22.75
C GLN A 3 -0.63 -2.01 21.88
N THR A 4 -0.70 -3.34 22.02
CA THR A 4 0.36 -4.22 21.52
C THR A 4 0.05 -4.94 20.20
N ILE A 5 -1.17 -4.81 19.65
CA ILE A 5 -1.54 -5.55 18.42
C ILE A 5 -1.20 -4.78 17.13
N LEU A 6 -1.11 -3.45 17.17
CA LEU A 6 -1.10 -2.62 15.96
C LEU A 6 0.27 -2.42 15.32
N ALA A 7 1.35 -2.45 16.12
CA ALA A 7 2.71 -2.42 15.58
C ALA A 7 3.07 -3.74 14.89
N GLN A 8 2.43 -4.84 15.30
CA GLN A 8 2.72 -6.17 14.80
C GLN A 8 2.06 -6.42 13.44
N GLU A 9 0.87 -5.86 13.17
CA GLU A 9 0.27 -5.94 11.82
C GLU A 9 1.07 -5.14 10.79
N ASN A 10 1.55 -3.94 11.12
CA ASN A 10 2.38 -3.16 10.19
C ASN A 10 3.77 -3.79 9.96
N ALA A 11 4.32 -4.51 10.95
CA ALA A 11 5.63 -5.18 10.84
C ALA A 11 5.56 -6.61 10.27
N ALA A 12 4.45 -7.33 10.46
CA ALA A 12 4.32 -8.75 10.05
C ALA A 12 4.21 -8.95 8.53
N PHE A 13 3.85 -7.92 7.76
CA PHE A 13 3.67 -8.05 6.31
C PHE A 13 4.84 -7.53 5.47
N LYS A 14 6.04 -7.44 6.08
CA LYS A 14 7.35 -7.21 5.41
C LYS A 14 7.72 -8.27 4.35
N GLY A 15 6.85 -9.24 4.07
CA GLY A 15 7.07 -10.37 3.15
C GLY A 15 6.04 -10.54 2.03
N SER A 16 5.22 -9.54 1.66
CA SER A 16 4.20 -9.67 0.60
C SER A 16 4.74 -9.60 -0.84
N GLY A 17 5.97 -10.09 -1.06
CA GLY A 17 6.60 -10.21 -2.38
C GLY A 17 5.73 -10.93 -3.42
N GLY A 18 4.84 -11.83 -2.97
CA GLY A 18 3.96 -12.63 -3.82
C GLY A 18 2.87 -11.87 -4.57
N VAL A 19 2.40 -10.71 -4.08
CA VAL A 19 1.42 -9.88 -4.82
C VAL A 19 2.14 -8.97 -5.82
N SER A 20 3.30 -8.43 -5.45
CA SER A 20 4.05 -7.43 -6.23
C SER A 20 4.53 -7.89 -7.62
N ALA A 21 4.74 -9.19 -7.86
CA ALA A 21 5.17 -9.67 -9.17
C ALA A 21 4.00 -9.84 -10.17
N ASN A 22 2.87 -10.39 -9.72
CA ASN A 22 1.73 -10.71 -10.58
C ASN A 22 0.68 -9.59 -10.66
N ASN A 23 0.72 -8.60 -9.76
CA ASN A 23 -0.20 -7.45 -9.76
C ASN A 23 0.32 -6.24 -10.55
N ARG A 24 1.63 -6.21 -10.84
CA ARG A 24 2.27 -5.11 -11.58
C ARG A 24 1.88 -5.10 -13.06
N SER A 25 1.56 -6.27 -13.62
CA SER A 25 1.00 -6.41 -14.98
C SER A 25 -0.46 -5.95 -15.10
N LEU A 26 -1.18 -5.87 -13.98
CA LEU A 26 -2.59 -5.46 -13.94
C LEU A 26 -2.77 -3.98 -13.62
N GLY A 27 -1.69 -3.20 -13.44
CA GLY A 27 -1.77 -1.75 -13.22
C GLY A 27 -1.92 -1.32 -11.75
N PHE A 28 -1.92 -2.26 -10.79
CA PHE A 28 -1.98 -1.91 -9.38
C PHE A 28 -0.72 -1.17 -8.93
N ARG A 29 -0.93 -0.01 -8.30
CA ARG A 29 0.13 0.83 -7.74
C ARG A 29 0.04 0.86 -6.22
N PRO A 30 1.15 0.64 -5.48
CA PRO A 30 1.13 0.73 -4.03
C PRO A 30 0.68 2.13 -3.58
N ALA A 31 -0.22 2.17 -2.61
CA ALA A 31 -0.78 3.41 -2.07
C ALA A 31 -1.15 3.25 -0.59
N PHE A 32 -1.45 4.38 0.03
CA PHE A 32 -1.90 4.49 1.41
C PHE A 32 -3.19 5.30 1.42
N ARG A 33 -4.15 4.94 2.27
CA ARG A 33 -5.37 5.71 2.48
C ARG A 33 -5.43 6.17 3.93
N ASN A 34 -5.73 7.44 4.16
CA ASN A 34 -6.11 7.88 5.49
C ASN A 34 -7.60 7.59 5.69
N ASN A 35 -7.94 6.75 6.66
CA ASN A 35 -9.30 6.34 6.96
C ASN A 35 -10.14 7.43 7.65
N GLU A 36 -9.51 8.45 8.24
CA GLU A 36 -10.21 9.58 8.85
C GLU A 36 -10.66 10.58 7.78
N THR A 37 -9.82 10.84 6.79
CA THR A 37 -10.10 11.86 5.75
C THR A 37 -10.57 11.26 4.42
N GLY A 38 -10.39 9.95 4.24
CA GLY A 38 -10.62 9.25 2.98
C GLY A 38 -9.56 9.51 1.90
N LEU A 39 -8.56 10.36 2.16
CA LEU A 39 -7.54 10.76 1.19
C LEU A 39 -6.59 9.60 0.86
N ILE A 40 -6.24 9.50 -0.43
CA ILE A 40 -5.36 8.45 -0.96
C ILE A 40 -4.01 9.08 -1.35
N TYR A 41 -2.95 8.47 -0.85
CA TYR A 41 -1.56 8.86 -1.07
C TYR A 41 -0.84 7.76 -1.82
N ALA A 42 -0.35 8.04 -3.02
CA ALA A 42 0.47 7.09 -3.75
C ALA A 42 1.80 6.83 -3.00
N SER A 43 2.26 5.58 -3.03
CA SER A 43 3.58 5.22 -2.49
C SER A 43 4.66 5.90 -3.31
N ARG A 44 5.53 6.66 -2.63
CA ARG A 44 6.58 7.46 -3.26
C ARG A 44 7.91 7.30 -2.53
N PHE A 45 8.98 7.41 -3.30
CA PHE A 45 10.31 7.64 -2.77
C PHE A 45 10.38 9.05 -2.16
N ALA A 46 11.41 9.31 -1.35
CA ALA A 46 11.67 10.63 -0.78
C ALA A 46 11.85 11.73 -1.86
N ASP A 47 12.25 11.35 -3.08
CA ASP A 47 12.37 12.26 -4.23
C ASP A 47 11.04 12.52 -4.97
N GLY A 48 9.93 11.97 -4.48
CA GLY A 48 8.59 12.14 -5.03
C GLY A 48 8.25 11.19 -6.20
N ARG A 49 9.19 10.39 -6.70
CA ARG A 49 8.91 9.38 -7.73
C ARG A 49 8.04 8.26 -7.16
N LEU A 50 7.18 7.69 -8.00
CA LEU A 50 6.33 6.57 -7.59
C LEU A 50 7.18 5.33 -7.27
N ALA A 51 6.91 4.74 -6.11
CA ALA A 51 7.61 3.56 -5.65
C ALA A 51 6.89 2.29 -6.13
N PRO A 52 7.64 1.29 -6.63
CA PRO A 52 7.05 0.00 -7.03
C PRO A 52 6.65 -0.87 -5.84
N ILE A 53 7.00 -0.46 -4.62
CA ILE A 53 6.70 -1.12 -3.35
C ILE A 53 6.13 -0.09 -2.37
N HIS A 54 5.53 -0.55 -1.27
CA HIS A 54 5.07 0.34 -0.18
C HIS A 54 6.27 1.00 0.51
N LEU A 55 6.41 2.31 0.29
CA LEU A 55 7.39 3.19 0.94
C LEU A 55 6.65 4.34 1.60
N ILE A 56 7.01 4.61 2.84
CA ILE A 56 6.46 5.72 3.64
C ILE A 56 7.31 6.99 3.54
N ASP A 57 8.50 6.91 2.96
CA ASP A 57 9.46 8.02 2.92
C ASP A 57 8.94 9.25 2.15
N GLY A 58 8.15 9.02 1.10
CA GLY A 58 7.53 10.07 0.29
C GLY A 58 6.13 10.48 0.73
N LEU A 59 5.68 10.07 1.93
CA LEU A 59 4.40 10.53 2.46
C LEU A 59 4.46 11.99 2.91
N PRO A 60 3.36 12.75 2.75
CA PRO A 60 3.27 14.13 3.20
C PRO A 60 3.21 14.21 4.73
N ASP A 61 3.67 15.34 5.27
CA ASP A 61 3.77 15.55 6.72
C ASP A 61 2.42 15.49 7.43
N GLU A 62 1.30 15.70 6.72
CA GLU A 62 -0.04 15.61 7.29
C GLU A 62 -0.39 14.20 7.81
N VAL A 63 0.24 13.15 7.29
CA VAL A 63 0.06 11.77 7.72
C VAL A 63 1.28 11.18 8.42
N VAL A 64 2.38 11.93 8.50
CA VAL A 64 3.62 11.54 9.19
C VAL A 64 3.58 12.09 10.62
N ILE A 65 3.81 11.22 11.60
CA ILE A 65 3.92 11.64 13.01
C ILE A 65 5.37 12.02 13.34
N ALA A 66 6.35 11.26 12.82
CA ALA A 66 7.76 11.51 13.11
C ALA A 66 8.68 11.10 11.96
N ARG A 67 9.75 11.89 11.80
CA ARG A 67 10.88 11.60 10.93
C ARG A 67 12.15 11.41 11.77
N SER A 68 13.09 10.60 11.29
CA SER A 68 14.43 10.47 11.87
C SER A 68 15.22 11.76 11.66
N ALA A 69 16.36 11.89 12.36
CA ALA A 69 17.33 12.97 12.14
C ALA A 69 17.86 13.03 10.69
N SER A 70 17.78 11.92 9.94
CA SER A 70 18.13 11.85 8.51
C SER A 70 16.97 12.16 7.56
N GLY A 71 15.81 12.58 8.08
CA GLY A 71 14.63 12.95 7.29
C GLY A 71 13.75 11.78 6.84
N ARG A 72 14.09 10.53 7.21
CA ARG A 72 13.28 9.35 6.87
C ARG A 72 12.05 9.27 7.75
N VAL A 73 10.92 8.88 7.19
CA VAL A 73 9.70 8.68 7.97
C VAL A 73 9.89 7.46 8.87
N ILE A 74 9.72 7.65 10.18
CA ILE A 74 9.81 6.57 11.17
C ILE A 74 8.46 6.23 11.78
N LEU A 75 7.49 7.14 11.69
CA LEU A 75 6.15 6.95 12.24
C LEU A 75 5.10 7.68 11.41
N VAL A 76 4.00 7.00 11.11
CA VAL A 76 2.83 7.52 10.40
C VAL A 76 1.58 7.42 11.28
N LYS A 77 0.54 8.21 10.95
CA LYS A 77 -0.73 8.18 11.67
C LYS A 77 -1.35 6.78 11.63
N PRO A 78 -1.97 6.32 12.74
CA PRO A 78 -2.60 5.00 12.79
C PRO A 78 -3.82 4.90 11.87
N SER A 79 -4.41 6.04 11.49
CA SER A 79 -5.47 6.11 10.48
C SER A 79 -5.00 5.79 9.06
N VAL A 80 -3.68 5.72 8.82
CA VAL A 80 -3.12 5.40 7.50
C VAL A 80 -3.10 3.89 7.28
N GLN A 81 -3.90 3.43 6.32
CA GLN A 81 -3.96 2.05 5.88
C GLN A 81 -3.18 1.88 4.57
N ALA A 82 -2.36 0.83 4.47
CA ALA A 82 -1.67 0.49 3.23
C ALA A 82 -2.54 -0.40 2.32
N GLY A 83 -2.55 -0.09 1.02
CA GLY A 83 -3.31 -0.79 0.00
C GLY A 83 -2.76 -0.53 -1.40
N PHE A 84 -3.61 -0.61 -2.41
CA PHE A 84 -3.26 -0.39 -3.80
C PHE A 84 -4.26 0.53 -4.47
N THR A 85 -3.81 1.20 -5.52
CA THR A 85 -4.69 1.95 -6.42
C THR A 85 -4.70 1.29 -7.78
N LEU A 86 -5.90 1.19 -8.37
CA LEU A 86 -6.11 0.73 -9.74
C LEU A 86 -7.13 1.67 -10.36
N ASP A 87 -6.78 2.29 -11.49
CA ASP A 87 -7.63 3.24 -12.23
C ASP A 87 -8.22 4.40 -11.38
N GLY A 88 -7.56 4.76 -10.28
CA GLY A 88 -7.98 5.84 -9.37
C GLY A 88 -8.74 5.36 -8.13
N ASP A 89 -9.20 4.10 -8.11
CA ASP A 89 -9.87 3.50 -6.97
C ASP A 89 -8.87 2.87 -6.00
N PHE A 90 -9.14 3.02 -4.70
CA PHE A 90 -8.36 2.35 -3.66
C PHE A 90 -8.91 0.95 -3.38
N TYR A 91 -8.01 -0.01 -3.37
CA TYR A 91 -8.26 -1.39 -2.99
C TYR A 91 -7.39 -1.71 -1.79
N ASP A 92 -8.00 -2.28 -0.75
CA ASP A 92 -7.19 -2.92 0.29
C ASP A 92 -6.46 -4.16 -0.29
N ARG A 93 -5.61 -4.78 0.54
CA ARG A 93 -4.82 -5.93 0.11
C ARG A 93 -5.68 -7.14 -0.28
N GLU A 94 -6.77 -7.39 0.43
CA GLU A 94 -7.67 -8.52 0.16
C GLU A 94 -8.45 -8.30 -1.13
N GLN A 95 -8.96 -7.09 -1.33
CA GLN A 95 -9.65 -6.67 -2.55
C GLN A 95 -8.72 -6.75 -3.76
N ALA A 96 -7.47 -6.26 -3.65
CA ALA A 96 -6.48 -6.36 -4.72
C ALA A 96 -6.10 -7.83 -5.03
N ALA A 97 -5.96 -8.68 -3.99
CA ALA A 97 -5.72 -10.10 -4.18
C ALA A 97 -6.91 -10.83 -4.81
N CYS A 98 -8.14 -10.45 -4.45
CA CYS A 98 -9.35 -11.02 -5.04
C CYS A 98 -9.48 -10.63 -6.52
N LYS A 99 -9.32 -9.34 -6.84
CA LYS A 99 -9.39 -8.81 -8.20
C LYS A 99 -8.34 -9.45 -9.11
N SER A 100 -7.10 -9.53 -8.64
CA SER A 100 -6.00 -10.16 -9.41
C SER A 100 -6.22 -11.65 -9.66
N ARG A 101 -6.80 -12.38 -8.71
CA ARG A 101 -7.23 -13.78 -8.91
C ARG A 101 -8.36 -13.90 -9.92
N GLN A 102 -9.33 -12.99 -9.89
CA GLN A 102 -10.45 -12.98 -10.85
C GLN A 102 -9.98 -12.69 -12.28
N ASP A 103 -9.07 -11.73 -12.47
CA ASP A 103 -8.53 -11.41 -13.78
C ASP A 103 -7.64 -12.55 -14.32
N ALA A 104 -6.85 -13.18 -13.45
CA ALA A 104 -6.07 -14.36 -13.82
C ALA A 104 -6.97 -15.55 -14.20
N ALA A 105 -8.13 -15.71 -13.55
CA ALA A 105 -9.11 -16.73 -13.91
C ALA A 105 -9.76 -16.43 -15.27
N ARG A 106 -10.15 -15.17 -15.52
CA ARG A 106 -10.76 -14.73 -16.79
C ARG A 106 -9.81 -14.91 -17.98
N CYS A 107 -8.53 -14.57 -17.84
CA CYS A 107 -7.52 -14.73 -18.89
C CYS A 107 -7.30 -16.21 -19.28
N ARG A 108 -7.44 -17.14 -18.32
CA ARG A 108 -7.35 -18.59 -18.59
C ARG A 108 -8.56 -19.16 -19.32
N THR A 109 -9.74 -18.53 -19.21
CA THR A 109 -10.97 -19.01 -19.86
C THR A 109 -11.14 -18.47 -21.28
N SER A 110 -10.42 -17.41 -21.66
CA SER A 110 -10.46 -16.82 -23.01
C SER A 110 -9.54 -17.51 -24.04
N VAL A 111 -8.86 -18.59 -23.66
CA VAL A 111 -8.04 -19.41 -24.56
C VAL A 111 -8.72 -20.76 -24.74
N SER A 112 -9.78 -20.80 -25.54
CA SER A 112 -10.45 -22.03 -26.00
C SER A 112 -11.01 -21.81 -27.38
#